data_AF-A0A961QRR2-F1
#
_entry.id   AF-A0A961QRR2-F1
#
_cell.length_a   1.000
_cell.length_b   1.000
_cell.length_c   1.000
_cell.angle_alpha   90.00
_cell.angle_beta   90.00
_cell.angle_gamma   90.00
#
_symmetry.space_group_name_H-M   'P 1'
#
loop_
_entity.id
_entity.type
_entity.pdbx_description
1 polymer ?
#
loop_
_entity_poly.entity_id
_entity_poly.type
_entity_poly.pdbx_seq_one_letter_code
_entity_poly.pdbx_strand_id
1 'polypeptide(L)'
;PGLLAGIAAGALVALAVGLLALRTTGVAFMIVTLMFAQAGYLLILYFGPLTRGDEGYVIDRAARAVAGLDLSDDRTRYFAALALFALALAACLALVRSPTGRVLVAMRENAERSRML
;
A
#
# COMPACT_ATOMS: atom_id res chain seq x y z
N PRO A 1 5.10 -14.32 -13.04
CA PRO A 1 3.70 -13.90 -13.31
C PRO A 1 2.92 -13.56 -12.03
N GLY A 2 2.98 -14.40 -10.99
CA GLY A 2 2.25 -14.18 -9.73
C GLY A 2 2.57 -12.85 -9.04
N LEU A 3 3.84 -12.42 -9.04
CA LEU A 3 4.26 -11.14 -8.48
C LEU A 3 3.57 -9.94 -9.16
N LEU A 4 3.54 -9.91 -10.49
CA LEU A 4 2.92 -8.81 -11.24
C LEU A 4 1.39 -8.78 -11.04
N ALA A 5 0.75 -9.95 -11.04
CA ALA A 5 -0.68 -10.07 -10.76
C ALA A 5 -1.02 -9.60 -9.34
N GLY A 6 -0.19 -9.95 -8.34
CA GLY A 6 -0.34 -9.49 -6.97
C GLY A 6 -0.18 -7.98 -6.83
N ILE A 7 0.83 -7.39 -7.47
CA ILE A 7 1.02 -5.92 -7.50
C ILE A 7 -0.19 -5.23 -8.14
N ALA A 8 -0.66 -5.74 -9.28
CA ALA A 8 -1.81 -5.17 -9.98
C ALA A 8 -3.11 -5.25 -9.16
N ALA A 9 -3.39 -6.42 -8.55
CA ALA A 9 -4.55 -6.60 -7.69
C ALA A 9 -4.48 -5.68 -6.45
N GLY A 10 -3.31 -5.60 -5.79
CA GLY A 10 -3.09 -4.70 -4.67
C GLY A 10 -3.28 -3.23 -5.03
N ALA A 11 -2.77 -2.82 -6.20
CA ALA A 11 -2.96 -1.46 -6.71
C ALA A 11 -4.44 -1.13 -6.98
N LEU A 12 -5.20 -2.07 -7.54
CA LEU A 12 -6.64 -1.91 -7.77
C LEU A 12 -7.41 -1.75 -6.46
N VAL A 13 -7.12 -2.59 -5.47
CA VAL A 13 -7.75 -2.51 -4.14
C VAL A 13 -7.39 -1.19 -3.46
N ALA A 14 -6.11 -0.81 -3.46
CA ALA A 14 -5.65 0.44 -2.89
C ALA A 14 -6.31 1.66 -3.57
N LEU A 15 -6.50 1.62 -4.90
CA LEU A 15 -7.17 2.68 -5.65
C LEU A 15 -8.65 2.77 -5.28
N ALA A 16 -9.36 1.63 -5.20
CA ALA A 16 -10.77 1.59 -4.81
C ALA A 16 -10.98 2.12 -3.38
N VAL A 17 -10.18 1.64 -2.42
CA VAL A 17 -10.23 2.08 -1.02
C VAL A 17 -9.83 3.55 -0.90
N GLY A 18 -8.77 3.97 -1.60
CA GLY A 18 -8.33 5.37 -1.64
C GLY A 18 -9.41 6.29 -2.18
N LEU A 19 -10.04 5.95 -3.32
CA LEU A 19 -11.10 6.75 -3.91
C LEU A 19 -12.30 6.95 -2.96
N LEU A 20 -12.64 5.94 -2.18
CA LEU A 20 -13.71 6.01 -1.18
C LEU A 20 -13.28 6.81 0.06
N ALA A 21 -12.09 6.53 0.59
CA ALA A 21 -11.56 7.18 1.78
C ALA A 21 -11.34 8.69 1.55
N LEU A 22 -10.81 9.10 0.39
CA LEU A 22 -10.56 10.51 0.07
C LEU A 22 -11.83 11.38 0.00
N ARG A 23 -13.03 10.79 -0.04
CA ARG A 23 -14.29 11.55 0.04
C ARG A 23 -14.66 11.98 1.46
N THR A 24 -13.92 11.50 2.46
CA THR A 24 -14.18 11.80 3.87
C THR A 24 -13.12 12.75 4.42
N THR A 25 -13.51 13.67 5.29
CA THR A 25 -12.64 14.75 5.79
C THR A 25 -12.55 14.72 7.32
N GLY A 26 -11.38 15.08 7.85
CA GLY A 26 -11.15 15.21 9.29
C GLY A 26 -11.17 13.86 10.02
N VAL A 27 -11.84 13.80 11.17
CA VAL A 27 -11.87 12.58 12.02
C VAL A 27 -12.55 11.40 11.31
N ALA A 28 -13.56 11.68 10.48
CA ALA A 28 -14.24 10.65 9.69
C ALA A 28 -13.28 9.90 8.76
N PHE A 29 -12.29 10.58 8.19
CA PHE A 29 -11.25 9.95 7.36
C PHE A 29 -10.48 8.89 8.14
N MET A 30 -10.01 9.24 9.34
CA MET A 30 -9.25 8.31 10.18
C MET A 30 -10.08 7.08 10.57
N ILE A 31 -11.37 7.28 10.89
CA ILE A 31 -12.28 6.19 11.24
C ILE A 31 -12.48 5.27 10.03
N VAL A 32 -12.75 5.85 8.85
CA VAL A 32 -13.02 5.10 7.62
C VAL A 32 -11.79 4.30 7.18
N THR A 33 -10.58 4.87 7.28
CA THR A 33 -9.36 4.13 6.96
C THR A 33 -9.14 2.94 7.90
N LEU A 34 -9.42 3.11 9.20
CA LEU A 34 -9.33 2.03 10.17
C LEU A 34 -10.37 0.94 9.89
N MET A 35 -11.61 1.34 9.57
CA MET A 35 -12.67 0.40 9.23
C MET A 35 -12.36 -0.39 7.97
N PHE A 36 -11.80 0.22 6.92
CA PHE A 36 -11.36 -0.50 5.73
C PHE A 36 -10.24 -1.51 6.04
N ALA A 37 -9.29 -1.14 6.91
CA ALA A 37 -8.25 -2.07 7.35
C ALA A 37 -8.85 -3.30 8.07
N GLN A 38 -9.81 -3.07 8.97
CA GLN A 38 -10.52 -4.15 9.67
C GLN A 38 -11.37 -4.99 8.73
N ALA A 39 -12.12 -4.37 7.82
CA ALA A 39 -12.92 -5.08 6.82
C ALA A 39 -12.05 -5.93 5.91
N GLY A 40 -10.89 -5.41 5.46
CA GLY A 40 -9.93 -6.16 4.66
C GLY A 40 -9.33 -7.36 5.41
N TYR A 41 -8.98 -7.18 6.69
CA TYR A 41 -8.52 -8.28 7.54
C TYR A 41 -9.59 -9.38 7.65
N LEU A 42 -10.83 -9.00 7.96
CA LEU A 42 -11.94 -9.93 8.09
C LEU A 42 -12.28 -10.62 6.77
N LEU A 43 -12.15 -9.91 5.65
CA LEU A 43 -12.31 -10.46 4.30
C LEU A 43 -11.29 -11.55 4.02
N ILE A 44 -10.02 -11.33 4.37
CA ILE A 44 -8.95 -12.32 4.19
C ILE A 44 -9.24 -13.59 5.00
N LEU A 45 -9.72 -13.44 6.24
CA LEU A 45 -10.10 -14.58 7.08
C LEU A 45 -11.35 -15.31 6.59
N TYR A 46 -12.37 -14.56 6.14
CA TYR A 46 -13.60 -15.14 5.59
C TYR A 46 -13.32 -15.97 4.34
N PHE A 47 -12.43 -15.49 3.48
CA PHE A 47 -11.94 -16.23 2.31
C PHE A 47 -10.81 -17.21 2.64
N GLY A 48 -10.67 -17.62 3.90
CA GLY A 48 -9.66 -18.57 4.40
C GLY A 48 -9.46 -19.83 3.53
N PRO A 49 -10.51 -20.48 2.98
CA PRO A 49 -10.33 -21.62 2.09
C PRO A 49 -9.51 -21.31 0.81
N LEU A 50 -9.54 -20.05 0.35
CA LEU A 50 -8.84 -19.59 -0.86
C LEU A 50 -7.56 -18.79 -0.54
N THR A 51 -7.53 -18.03 0.54
CA THR A 51 -6.37 -17.21 0.94
C THR A 51 -5.44 -17.93 1.89
N ARG A 52 -5.90 -19.04 2.50
CA ARG A 52 -5.31 -19.68 3.68
C ARG A 52 -5.19 -18.74 4.88
N GLY A 53 -5.92 -17.62 4.87
CA GLY A 53 -6.05 -16.69 5.98
C GLY A 53 -4.73 -16.33 6.66
N ASP A 54 -4.62 -16.75 7.92
CA ASP A 54 -3.47 -16.59 8.81
C ASP A 54 -2.40 -17.68 8.67
N GLU A 55 -2.77 -18.87 8.16
CA GLU A 55 -1.82 -19.96 7.87
C GLU A 55 -0.87 -19.61 6.72
N GLY A 56 -1.34 -18.80 5.77
CA GLY A 56 -0.59 -18.40 4.58
C GLY A 56 -0.23 -19.58 3.66
N TYR A 57 0.61 -19.29 2.66
CA TYR A 57 1.09 -20.28 1.69
C TYR A 57 2.59 -20.53 1.85
N VAL A 58 2.99 -21.80 1.94
CA VAL A 58 4.40 -22.21 1.88
C VAL A 58 4.86 -22.18 0.43
N ILE A 59 5.74 -21.24 0.09
CA ILE A 59 6.29 -21.09 -1.26
C ILE A 59 7.59 -21.89 -1.38
N ASP A 60 7.66 -22.76 -2.39
CA ASP A 60 8.85 -23.53 -2.72
C ASP A 60 10.08 -22.65 -2.93
N ARG A 61 11.26 -23.16 -2.56
CA ARG A 61 12.53 -22.41 -2.63
C ARG A 61 12.84 -21.96 -4.06
N ALA A 62 12.55 -22.80 -5.06
CA ALA A 62 12.72 -22.44 -6.47
C ALA A 62 11.80 -21.30 -6.94
N ALA A 63 10.63 -21.15 -6.32
CA ALA A 63 9.68 -20.07 -6.60
C ALA A 63 9.98 -18.77 -5.83
N ARG A 64 10.94 -18.79 -4.89
CA ARG A 64 11.44 -17.61 -4.17
C ARG A 64 12.56 -16.86 -4.91
N ALA A 65 12.97 -17.33 -6.08
CA ALA A 65 13.87 -16.59 -6.93
C ALA A 65 13.12 -15.51 -7.73
N VAL A 66 13.45 -14.23 -7.52
CA VAL A 66 12.88 -13.10 -8.28
C VAL A 66 13.97 -12.51 -9.16
N ALA A 67 13.77 -12.54 -10.48
CA ALA A 67 14.71 -11.98 -11.47
C ALA A 67 16.18 -12.46 -11.30
N GLY A 68 16.38 -13.70 -10.87
CA GLY A 68 17.71 -14.29 -10.65
C GLY A 68 18.29 -14.08 -9.24
N LEU A 69 17.61 -13.34 -8.37
CA LEU A 69 17.97 -13.18 -6.96
C LEU A 69 17.24 -14.22 -6.10
N ASP A 70 17.97 -15.01 -5.32
CA ASP A 70 17.39 -15.97 -4.38
C ASP A 70 16.98 -15.25 -3.08
N LEU A 71 15.68 -15.02 -2.89
CA LEU A 71 15.14 -14.41 -1.66
C LEU A 71 15.06 -15.42 -0.50
N SER A 72 15.50 -16.68 -0.69
CA SER A 72 15.68 -17.61 0.43
C SER A 72 16.94 -17.30 1.25
N ASP A 73 17.88 -16.53 0.71
CA ASP A 73 19.07 -16.07 1.43
C ASP A 73 18.75 -14.78 2.22
N ASP A 74 19.11 -14.76 3.50
CA ASP A 74 18.78 -13.66 4.41
C ASP A 74 19.41 -12.33 3.97
N ARG A 75 20.65 -12.38 3.46
CA ARG A 75 21.37 -11.19 3.00
C ARG A 75 20.72 -10.62 1.74
N THR A 76 20.44 -11.46 0.76
CA THR A 76 19.78 -11.06 -0.49
C THR A 76 18.38 -10.48 -0.21
N ARG A 77 17.62 -11.12 0.68
CA ARG A 77 16.30 -10.64 1.12
C ARG A 77 16.37 -9.27 1.81
N TYR A 78 17.37 -9.05 2.67
CA TYR A 78 17.57 -7.76 3.33
C TYR A 78 17.85 -6.64 2.33
N PHE A 79 18.79 -6.83 1.40
CA PHE A 79 19.11 -5.81 0.41
C PHE A 79 17.97 -5.57 -0.58
N ALA A 80 17.21 -6.60 -0.95
CA ALA A 80 16.02 -6.46 -1.78
C ALA A 80 14.94 -5.61 -1.08
N ALA A 81 14.66 -5.87 0.20
CA ALA A 81 13.72 -5.09 0.99
C ALA A 81 14.20 -3.64 1.18
N LEU A 82 15.49 -3.43 1.45
CA LEU A 82 16.09 -2.12 1.58
C LEU A 82 15.98 -1.31 0.28
N ALA A 83 16.29 -1.94 -0.86
CA ALA A 83 16.17 -1.31 -2.18
C ALA A 83 14.71 -0.93 -2.49
N LEU A 84 13.75 -1.81 -2.20
CA LEU A 84 12.33 -1.53 -2.39
C LEU A 84 11.87 -0.35 -1.51
N PHE A 85 12.27 -0.34 -0.24
CA PHE A 85 11.97 0.76 0.68
C PHE A 85 12.57 2.08 0.19
N ALA A 86 13.85 2.08 -0.20
CA ALA A 86 14.52 3.27 -0.70
C ALA A 86 13.85 3.80 -1.98
N LEU A 87 13.45 2.93 -2.90
CA LEU A 87 12.71 3.31 -4.11
C LEU A 87 11.34 3.90 -3.78
N ALA A 88 10.58 3.28 -2.88
CA ALA A 88 9.28 3.78 -2.44
C ALA A 88 9.41 5.16 -1.76
N LEU A 89 10.41 5.32 -0.89
CA LEU A 89 10.70 6.59 -0.23
C LEU A 89 11.10 7.67 -1.24
N ALA A 90 12.00 7.34 -2.17
CA ALA A 90 12.42 8.26 -3.23
C ALA A 90 11.23 8.68 -4.11
N ALA A 91 10.35 7.74 -4.47
CA ALA A 91 9.14 8.04 -5.23
C ALA A 91 8.19 8.97 -4.46
N CYS A 92 7.96 8.72 -3.16
CA CYS A 92 7.17 9.61 -2.31
C CYS A 92 7.79 11.02 -2.22
N LEU A 93 9.11 11.11 -2.02
CA LEU A 93 9.81 12.40 -1.97
C LEU A 93 9.73 13.15 -3.31
N ALA A 94 9.88 12.44 -4.44
CA ALA A 94 9.73 13.01 -5.76
C ALA A 94 8.31 13.53 -5.99
N LEU A 95 7.29 12.76 -5.58
CA LEU A 95 5.88 13.14 -5.70
C LEU A 95 5.56 14.39 -4.89
N VAL A 96 6.04 14.48 -3.64
CA VAL A 96 5.82 15.64 -2.75
C VAL A 96 6.55 16.89 -3.27
N ARG A 97 7.77 16.75 -3.79
CA ARG A 97 8.56 17.88 -4.33
C ARG A 97 8.07 18.36 -5.71
N SER A 98 7.31 17.52 -6.43
CA SER A 98 6.70 17.85 -7.72
C SER A 98 5.77 19.08 -7.61
N PRO A 99 5.54 19.83 -8.71
CA PRO A 99 4.60 20.96 -8.71
C PRO A 99 3.19 20.55 -8.26
N THR A 100 2.72 19.36 -8.66
CA THR A 100 1.42 18.81 -8.23
C THR A 100 1.40 18.53 -6.72
N GLY A 101 2.48 17.99 -6.17
CA GLY A 101 2.62 17.72 -4.73
C GLY A 101 2.57 19.00 -3.90
N ARG A 102 3.25 20.06 -4.35
CA ARG A 102 3.20 21.37 -3.68
C ARG A 102 1.80 21.99 -3.68
N VAL A 103 1.04 21.82 -4.76
CA VAL A 103 -0.37 22.27 -4.82
C VAL A 103 -1.23 21.50 -3.81
N LEU A 104 -1.09 20.18 -3.72
CA LEU A 104 -1.84 19.36 -2.75
C LEU A 104 -1.51 19.72 -1.30
N VAL A 105 -0.24 19.99 -1.00
CA VAL A 105 0.19 20.46 0.33
C VAL A 105 -0.40 21.82 0.64
N ALA A 106 -0.35 22.77 -0.30
CA ALA A 106 -0.93 24.10 -0.12
C ALA A 106 -2.47 24.07 0.04
N MET A 107 -3.17 23.15 -0.62
CA MET A 107 -4.62 22.92 -0.42
C MET A 107 -4.92 22.39 0.99
N ARG A 108 -4.07 21.50 1.52
CA ARG A 108 -4.21 20.98 2.89
C ARG A 108 -3.99 22.08 3.94
N GLU A 109 -3.02 22.98 3.73
CA GLU A 109 -2.69 24.05 4.68
C GLU A 109 -3.72 25.20 4.68
N ASN A 110 -4.36 25.50 3.54
CA ASN A 110 -5.39 26.55 3.47
C ASN A 110 -6.83 26.08 3.79
N ALA A 111 -7.03 24.85 4.24
CA ALA A 111 -8.35 24.33 4.62
C ALA A 111 -9.01 25.13 5.77
N GLU A 112 -8.22 25.86 6.54
CA GLU A 112 -8.67 26.64 7.69
C GLU A 112 -9.36 27.96 7.31
N ARG A 113 -8.97 28.60 6.19
CA ARG A 113 -9.59 29.87 5.74
C ARG A 113 -10.97 29.70 5.13
N SER A 114 -11.25 28.56 4.50
CA SER A 114 -12.56 28.25 3.90
C SER A 114 -13.63 27.85 4.93
N ARG A 115 -13.27 27.69 6.20
CA ARG A 115 -14.22 27.46 7.30
C ARG A 115 -14.68 28.76 7.98
N MET A 116 -14.04 29.89 7.65
CA MET A 116 -14.32 31.22 8.23
C MET A 116 -15.06 32.17 7.26
N LEU A 117 -15.34 31.74 6.03
CA LEU A 117 -16.27 32.38 5.09
C LEU A 117 -17.52 31.52 4.98
#